data_AF-A0AB37HQ44-F1
#
_entry.id   AF-A0AB37HQ44-F1
#
_cell.length_a   1.000
_cell.length_b   1.000
_cell.length_c   1.000
_cell.angle_alpha   90.00
_cell.angle_beta   90.00
_cell.angle_gamma   90.00
#
_symmetry.space_group_name_H-M   'P 1'
#
loop_
_entity.id
_entity.type
_entity.pdbx_description
1 polymer ?
#
loop_
_entity_poly.entity_id
_entity_poly.type
_entity_poly.pdbx_seq_one_letter_code
_entity_poly.pdbx_strand_id
1 'polypeptide(L)'
;MKKIGISILIICLYSFPFTYFSMYQDFINRSLVGYVIMIVATLLLAFLSKFYVNLVPMIVGNILSGFISLYFISRMMGSIGWDGYFKPASPNQLLIVVSFLNLIPQFIALKIAKRYKNKC
;
A
#
# COMPACT_ATOMS: atom_id res chain seq x y z
N MET A 1 24.86 7.88 6.60
CA MET A 1 24.07 7.20 7.66
C MET A 1 22.63 7.70 7.77
N LYS A 2 22.35 9.00 7.97
CA LYS A 2 20.97 9.52 8.16
C LYS A 2 19.96 9.11 7.07
N LYS A 3 20.31 9.24 5.78
CA LYS A 3 19.42 8.86 4.66
C LYS A 3 19.14 7.35 4.58
N ILE A 4 20.11 6.52 4.96
CA ILE A 4 19.95 5.05 4.99
C ILE A 4 19.00 4.66 6.12
N GLY A 5 19.16 5.25 7.30
CA GLY A 5 18.23 5.02 8.43
C GLY A 5 16.78 5.41 8.08
N ILE A 6 16.59 6.58 7.45
CA ILE A 6 15.25 7.01 6.99
C ILE A 6 14.71 6.06 5.91
N SER A 7 15.55 5.61 4.98
CA SER A 7 15.18 4.63 3.95
C SER A 7 14.67 3.32 4.58
N ILE A 8 15.40 2.77 5.55
CA ILE A 8 15.04 1.53 6.24
C ILE A 8 13.72 1.72 7.00
N LEU A 9 13.58 2.82 7.75
CA LEU A 9 12.35 3.14 8.48
C LEU A 9 11.13 3.20 7.55
N ILE A 10 11.26 3.87 6.41
CA ILE A 10 10.17 3.97 5.42
C ILE A 10 9.83 2.59 4.84
N ILE A 11 10.83 1.76 4.54
CA ILE A 11 10.59 0.39 4.08
C ILE A 11 9.84 -0.42 5.14
N CYS A 12 10.27 -0.36 6.41
CA CYS A 12 9.59 -1.04 7.51
C CYS A 12 8.12 -0.62 7.65
N LEU A 13 7.82 0.68 7.52
CA LEU A 13 6.44 1.18 7.52
C LEU A 13 5.66 0.70 6.29
N TYR A 14 6.29 0.68 5.12
CA TYR A 14 5.68 0.14 3.92
C TYR A 14 5.43 -1.37 3.99
N SER A 15 6.21 -2.15 4.75
CA SER A 15 6.02 -3.59 4.88
C SER A 15 4.68 -3.97 5.55
N PHE A 16 3.94 -3.01 6.10
CA PHE A 16 2.57 -3.26 6.53
C PHE A 16 1.70 -3.71 5.34
N PRO A 17 0.90 -4.79 5.46
CA PRO A 17 0.12 -5.32 4.34
C PRO A 17 -1.12 -4.48 4.06
N PHE A 18 -0.93 -3.27 3.52
CA PHE A 18 -1.99 -2.27 3.37
C PHE A 18 -3.18 -2.75 2.54
N THR A 19 -2.91 -3.44 1.42
CA THR A 19 -3.97 -3.92 0.52
C THR A 19 -4.79 -5.03 1.20
N TYR A 20 -4.12 -6.02 1.81
CA TYR A 20 -4.84 -7.04 2.57
C TYR A 20 -5.63 -6.44 3.73
N PHE A 21 -5.03 -5.53 4.51
CA PHE A 21 -5.69 -4.92 5.65
C PHE A 21 -6.93 -4.14 5.24
N SER A 22 -6.86 -3.36 4.15
CA SER A 22 -8.03 -2.63 3.64
C SER A 22 -9.14 -3.56 3.18
N MET A 23 -8.81 -4.63 2.44
CA MET A 23 -9.78 -5.67 2.06
C MET A 23 -10.38 -6.39 3.27
N TYR A 24 -9.57 -6.68 4.28
CA TYR A 24 -10.03 -7.33 5.51
C TYR A 24 -11.00 -6.46 6.30
N GLN A 25 -10.71 -5.16 6.43
CA GLN A 25 -11.62 -4.20 7.06
C GLN A 25 -12.93 -4.04 6.28
N ASP A 26 -12.86 -4.04 4.95
CA ASP A 26 -14.03 -4.04 4.09
C ASP A 26 -14.88 -5.29 4.29
N PHE A 27 -14.26 -6.47 4.35
CA PHE A 27 -14.97 -7.72 4.60
C PHE A 27 -15.70 -7.74 5.94
N ILE A 28 -15.04 -7.34 7.03
CA ILE A 28 -15.62 -7.41 8.39
C ILE A 28 -16.63 -6.30 8.63
N ASN A 29 -16.32 -5.06 8.24
CA ASN A 29 -17.13 -3.90 8.57
C ASN A 29 -18.07 -3.46 7.43
N ARG A 30 -18.02 -4.13 6.27
CA ARG A 30 -18.75 -3.74 5.05
C ARG A 30 -18.50 -2.27 4.67
N SER A 31 -17.26 -1.83 4.83
CA SER A 31 -16.90 -0.41 4.76
C SER A 31 -15.60 -0.18 3.99
N LEU A 32 -15.63 0.80 3.09
CA LEU A 32 -14.50 1.16 2.25
C LEU A 32 -13.47 2.06 2.95
N VAL A 33 -13.69 2.42 4.22
CA VAL A 33 -12.80 3.31 5.00
C VAL A 33 -11.38 2.76 5.05
N GLY A 34 -11.21 1.43 5.12
CA GLY A 34 -9.90 0.77 5.08
C GLY A 34 -9.07 1.14 3.83
N TYR A 35 -9.71 1.25 2.66
CA TYR A 35 -9.03 1.63 1.43
C TYR A 35 -8.61 3.11 1.44
N VAL A 36 -9.44 4.00 2.00
CA VAL A 36 -9.10 5.42 2.14
C VAL A 36 -7.88 5.59 3.05
N ILE A 37 -7.86 4.89 4.18
CA ILE A 37 -6.72 4.90 5.11
C ILE A 37 -5.46 4.39 4.41
N MET A 38 -5.56 3.29 3.66
CA MET A 38 -4.45 2.79 2.83
C MET A 38 -3.94 3.87 1.89
N ILE A 39 -4.81 4.50 1.10
CA ILE A 39 -4.42 5.52 0.11
C ILE A 39 -3.70 6.69 0.79
N VAL A 40 -4.24 7.19 1.90
CA VAL A 40 -3.63 8.32 2.63
C VAL A 40 -2.27 7.93 3.20
N ALA A 41 -2.16 6.75 3.81
CA ALA A 41 -0.92 6.27 4.40
C ALA A 41 0.17 6.06 3.35
N THR A 42 -0.13 5.36 2.24
CA THR A 42 0.85 5.12 1.18
C THR A 42 1.20 6.39 0.42
N LEU A 43 0.26 7.32 0.23
CA LEU A 43 0.52 8.64 -0.34
C LEU A 43 1.52 9.42 0.50
N LEU A 44 1.32 9.47 1.83
CA LEU A 44 2.26 10.11 2.76
C LEU A 44 3.64 9.45 2.70
N LEU A 45 3.70 8.11 2.76
CA LEU A 45 4.96 7.39 2.70
C LEU A 45 5.70 7.63 1.36
N ALA A 46 4.98 7.66 0.23
CA ALA A 46 5.54 7.96 -1.08
C ALA A 46 6.11 9.40 -1.14
N PHE A 47 5.37 10.37 -0.61
CA PHE A 47 5.82 11.76 -0.50
C PHE A 47 7.10 11.86 0.34
N LEU A 48 7.10 11.31 1.56
CA LEU A 48 8.23 11.34 2.49
C LEU A 48 9.47 10.65 1.89
N SER A 49 9.27 9.50 1.24
CA SER A 49 10.32 8.75 0.56
C SER A 49 11.05 9.61 -0.48
N LYS A 50 10.29 10.30 -1.35
CA LYS A 50 10.86 11.17 -2.38
C LYS A 50 11.46 12.45 -1.81
N PHE A 51 10.85 13.02 -0.78
CA PHE A 51 11.30 14.27 -0.17
C PHE A 51 12.66 14.08 0.53
N TYR A 52 12.77 13.07 1.40
CA TYR A 52 13.97 12.86 2.24
C TYR A 52 15.05 11.97 1.60
N VAL A 53 14.67 10.99 0.77
CA VAL A 53 15.60 9.97 0.25
C VAL A 53 15.56 9.93 -1.28
N ASN A 54 14.89 8.94 -1.87
CA ASN A 54 14.76 8.69 -3.30
C ASN A 54 13.52 7.79 -3.53
N LEU A 55 13.36 7.26 -4.73
CA LEU A 55 12.17 6.46 -5.08
C LEU A 55 12.27 4.97 -4.67
N VAL A 56 13.46 4.49 -4.32
CA VAL A 56 13.74 3.08 -4.02
C VAL A 56 12.91 2.55 -2.83
N PRO A 57 12.80 3.25 -1.68
CA PRO A 57 12.01 2.76 -0.54
C PRO A 57 10.53 2.55 -0.89
N MET A 58 9.98 3.37 -1.80
CA MET A 58 8.61 3.23 -2.23
C MET A 58 8.43 1.96 -3.08
N ILE A 59 9.33 1.70 -4.04
CA ILE A 59 9.25 0.48 -4.87
C ILE A 59 9.38 -0.76 -3.99
N VAL A 60 10.46 -0.85 -3.21
CA VAL A 60 10.74 -2.01 -2.36
C VAL A 60 9.60 -2.20 -1.35
N GLY A 61 9.12 -1.11 -0.77
CA GLY A 61 8.03 -1.12 0.18
C GLY A 61 6.71 -1.65 -0.39
N ASN A 62 6.29 -1.20 -1.57
CA ASN A 62 5.08 -1.71 -2.21
C ASN A 62 5.20 -3.20 -2.58
N ILE A 63 6.39 -3.63 -3.03
CA ILE A 63 6.64 -5.05 -3.33
C ILE A 63 6.52 -5.91 -2.06
N LEU A 64 7.14 -5.49 -0.95
CA LEU A 64 7.05 -6.20 0.33
C LEU A 64 5.62 -6.22 0.87
N SER A 65 4.93 -5.07 0.89
CA SER A 65 3.51 -4.98 1.25
C SER A 65 2.65 -5.95 0.43
N GLY A 66 2.90 -6.02 -0.88
CA GLY A 66 2.20 -6.90 -1.80
C GLY A 66 2.40 -8.38 -1.47
N PHE A 67 3.65 -8.81 -1.28
CA PHE A 67 3.95 -10.19 -0.89
C PHE A 67 3.36 -10.58 0.46
N ILE A 68 3.45 -9.71 1.46
CA ILE A 68 2.87 -9.96 2.78
C ILE A 68 1.33 -10.00 2.67
N SER A 69 0.74 -9.12 1.87
CA SER A 69 -0.71 -9.13 1.60
C SER A 69 -1.15 -10.44 0.91
N LEU A 70 -0.40 -10.94 -0.07
CA LEU A 70 -0.67 -12.23 -0.72
C LEU A 70 -0.58 -13.40 0.25
N TYR A 71 0.40 -13.39 1.17
CA TYR A 71 0.50 -14.39 2.23
C TYR A 71 -0.74 -14.39 3.12
N PHE A 72 -1.24 -13.23 3.53
CA PHE A 72 -2.44 -13.19 4.36
C PHE A 72 -3.73 -13.54 3.60
N ILE A 73 -3.86 -13.15 2.33
CA ILE A 73 -5.01 -13.59 1.51
C ILE A 73 -5.03 -15.11 1.35
N SER A 74 -3.88 -15.75 1.10
CA SER A 74 -3.84 -17.21 0.96
C SER A 74 -4.25 -17.94 2.25
N ARG A 75 -3.96 -17.35 3.42
CA ARG A 75 -4.41 -17.85 4.73
C ARG A 75 -5.91 -17.68 4.98
N MET A 76 -6.56 -16.74 4.28
CA MET A 76 -8.01 -16.51 4.34
C MET A 76 -8.80 -17.34 3.32
N MET A 77 -8.12 -17.99 2.37
CA MET A 77 -8.77 -18.82 1.36
C MET A 77 -9.50 -19.99 2.02
N GLY A 78 -10.75 -20.24 1.62
CA GLY A 78 -11.61 -21.25 2.23
C GLY A 78 -12.28 -20.82 3.54
N SER A 79 -12.03 -19.60 4.03
CA SER A 79 -12.80 -19.05 5.15
C SER A 79 -14.23 -18.70 4.70
N ILE A 80 -15.19 -18.93 5.59
CA ILE A 80 -16.61 -18.78 5.28
C ILE A 80 -16.90 -17.33 4.87
N GLY A 81 -17.37 -17.14 3.65
CA GLY A 81 -17.81 -15.84 3.12
C GLY A 81 -16.73 -14.98 2.46
N TRP A 82 -15.44 -15.19 2.74
CA TRP A 82 -14.35 -14.39 2.16
C TRP A 82 -14.28 -14.53 0.64
N ASP A 83 -14.28 -15.77 0.14
CA ASP A 83 -14.21 -16.07 -1.30
C ASP A 83 -15.49 -15.67 -2.06
N GLY A 84 -16.61 -15.53 -1.34
CA GLY A 84 -17.88 -15.11 -1.91
C GLY A 84 -18.07 -13.59 -1.96
N TYR A 85 -17.48 -12.85 -1.01
CA TYR A 85 -17.74 -11.43 -0.82
C TYR A 85 -17.31 -10.56 -1.99
N PHE A 86 -16.13 -10.84 -2.56
CA PHE A 86 -15.52 -10.00 -3.60
C PHE A 86 -15.93 -10.34 -5.03
N LYS A 87 -16.93 -11.23 -5.21
CA LYS A 87 -17.42 -11.60 -6.54
C LYS A 87 -17.87 -10.36 -7.33
N PRO A 88 -17.59 -10.31 -8.64
CA PRO A 88 -17.13 -11.41 -9.51
C PRO A 88 -15.62 -11.68 -9.47
N ALA A 89 -14.82 -10.84 -8.82
CA ALA A 89 -13.37 -11.01 -8.75
C ALA A 89 -12.98 -11.97 -7.61
N SER A 90 -11.87 -12.69 -7.77
CA SER A 90 -11.27 -13.40 -6.63
C SER A 90 -10.54 -12.41 -5.71
N PRO A 91 -10.38 -12.72 -4.40
CA PRO A 91 -9.60 -11.86 -3.50
C PRO A 91 -8.18 -11.57 -4.01
N ASN A 92 -7.54 -12.54 -4.65
CA ASN A 92 -6.23 -12.36 -5.27
C ASN A 92 -6.26 -11.36 -6.44
N GLN A 93 -7.27 -11.47 -7.32
CA GLN A 93 -7.44 -10.52 -8.43
C GLN A 93 -7.70 -9.11 -7.90
N LEU A 94 -8.56 -8.97 -6.89
CA LEU A 94 -8.86 -7.68 -6.30
C LEU A 94 -7.63 -7.06 -5.63
N LEU A 95 -6.83 -7.85 -4.90
CA LEU A 95 -5.56 -7.38 -4.33
C LEU A 95 -4.64 -6.78 -5.40
N ILE A 96 -4.49 -7.48 -6.54
CA ILE A 96 -3.64 -7.01 -7.63
C ILE A 96 -4.18 -5.68 -8.17
N VAL A 97 -5.47 -5.62 -8.49
CA VAL A 97 -6.12 -4.41 -9.03
C VAL A 97 -5.98 -3.23 -8.06
N VAL A 98 -6.32 -3.43 -6.79
CA VAL A 98 -6.24 -2.39 -5.76
C VAL A 98 -4.79 -1.92 -5.57
N SER A 99 -3.82 -2.84 -5.58
CA SER A 99 -2.41 -2.48 -5.45
C SER A 99 -1.94 -1.62 -6.62
N PHE A 100 -2.33 -1.95 -7.86
CA PHE A 100 -2.02 -1.13 -9.04
C PHE A 100 -2.69 0.23 -9.01
N LEU A 101 -3.98 0.28 -8.65
CA LEU A 101 -4.72 1.55 -8.54
C LEU A 101 -4.11 2.46 -7.45
N ASN A 102 -3.66 1.88 -6.35
CA ASN A 102 -3.02 2.61 -5.26
C ASN A 102 -1.66 3.24 -5.65
N LEU A 103 -1.06 2.85 -6.79
CA LEU A 103 0.13 3.53 -7.30
C LEU A 103 -0.20 4.91 -7.87
N ILE A 104 -1.41 5.15 -8.39
CA ILE A 104 -1.82 6.43 -8.96
C ILE A 104 -1.68 7.58 -7.95
N PRO A 105 -2.30 7.54 -6.76
CA PRO A 105 -2.13 8.59 -5.76
C PRO A 105 -0.68 8.72 -5.28
N GLN A 106 0.06 7.62 -5.16
CA GLN A 106 1.48 7.65 -4.82
C GLN A 106 2.31 8.39 -5.89
N PHE A 107 2.05 8.17 -7.18
CA PHE A 107 2.72 8.89 -8.27
C PHE A 107 2.43 10.40 -8.25
N ILE A 108 1.21 10.79 -7.88
CA ILE A 108 0.87 12.20 -7.68
C ILE A 108 1.71 12.77 -6.52
N ALA A 109 1.81 12.05 -5.40
CA ALA A 109 2.62 12.42 -4.24
C ALA A 109 4.10 12.63 -4.63
N LEU A 110 4.67 11.74 -5.44
CA LEU A 110 6.03 11.85 -5.95
C LEU A 110 6.25 13.13 -6.76
N LYS A 111 5.31 13.48 -7.65
CA LYS A 111 5.37 14.71 -8.46
C LYS A 111 5.33 15.95 -7.57
N ILE A 112 4.45 15.96 -6.57
CA ILE A 112 4.33 17.05 -5.61
C ILE A 112 5.63 17.19 -4.81
N ALA A 113 6.15 16.10 -4.23
CA ALA A 113 7.41 16.10 -3.46
C ALA A 113 8.59 16.65 -4.27
N LYS A 114 8.71 16.26 -5.55
CA LYS A 114 9.75 16.77 -6.45
C LYS A 114 9.61 18.27 -6.69
N ARG A 115 8.37 18.77 -6.90
CA ARG A 115 8.12 20.20 -7.10
C ARG A 115 8.47 21.03 -5.86
N TYR A 116 8.09 20.57 -4.67
CA TYR A 116 8.43 21.25 -3.42
C TYR A 116 9.94 21.27 -3.17
N LYS A 117 10.62 20.13 -3.36
CA LYS A 117 12.07 20.04 -3.17
C LYS A 117 12.87 20.93 -4.13
N ASN A 118 12.34 21.22 -5.32
CA ASN A 118 12.99 22.13 -6.27
C ASN A 118 12.76 23.62 -5.95
N LYS A 119 11.81 23.94 -5.05
CA LYS A 119 11.48 25.31 -4.63
C LYS A 119 12.14 25.71 -3.31
N CYS A 120 12.65 24.75 -2.54
CA CYS A 120 13.42 24.96 -1.31
C CYS A 120 14.91 24.85 -1.61
#